data_AF-A0A538C096-F1
#
_entry.id   AF-A0A538C096-F1
#
_cell.length_a   1.000
_cell.length_b   1.000
_cell.length_c   1.000
_cell.angle_alpha   90.00
_cell.angle_beta   90.00
_cell.angle_gamma   90.00
#
_symmetry.space_group_name_H-M   'P 1'
#
loop_
_entity.id
_entity.type
_entity.pdbx_description
1 polymer ?
#
loop_
_entity_poly.entity_id
_entity_poly.type
_entity_poly.pdbx_seq_one_letter_code
_entity_poly.pdbx_strand_id
1 'polypeptide(L)' 'MLRRLGVPAVNAKVAGEEVDLRWGDLVVEIDHDQTHGSKWARARDARKDQRLKERGLTVQRFTA' A
#
# COMPACT_ATOMS: atom_id res chain seq x y z
N MET A 1 6.62 7.52 -17.35
CA MET A 1 7.17 7.87 -16.01
C MET A 1 7.11 6.69 -15.04
N LEU A 2 7.49 5.46 -15.46
CA LEU A 2 7.68 4.28 -14.60
C LEU A 2 9.13 3.76 -14.67
N ARG A 3 9.78 3.88 -15.84
CA ARG A 3 11.19 3.51 -16.07
C ARG A 3 12.20 4.18 -15.14
N ARG A 4 11.81 5.27 -14.45
CA ARG A 4 12.68 6.07 -13.58
C ARG A 4 12.68 5.61 -12.12
N LEU A 5 11.69 4.82 -11.70
CA LEU A 5 11.58 4.34 -10.32
C LEU A 5 12.36 3.04 -10.07
N GLY A 6 12.81 2.36 -11.13
CA GLY A 6 13.38 1.01 -11.02
C GLY A 6 12.32 -0.06 -10.79
N VAL A 7 12.75 -1.27 -10.46
CA VAL A 7 11.84 -2.41 -10.20
C VAL A 7 11.35 -2.33 -8.75
N PRO A 8 10.03 -2.41 -8.48
CA PRO A 8 9.52 -2.43 -7.12
C PRO A 8 9.91 -3.72 -6.41
N ALA A 9 9.97 -3.67 -5.08
CA ALA A 9 9.77 -4.87 -4.29
C ALA A 9 8.26 -5.22 -4.31
N VAL A 10 7.95 -6.46 -4.69
CA VAL A 10 6.57 -6.96 -4.78
C VAL A 10 6.24 -7.75 -3.51
N ASN A 11 5.02 -7.60 -2.98
CA ASN A 11 4.54 -8.24 -1.75
C ASN A 11 5.54 -8.05 -0.58
N ALA A 12 6.03 -6.83 -0.44
CA ALA A 12 7.10 -6.50 0.50
C ALA A 12 6.57 -6.42 1.93
N LYS A 13 7.34 -6.93 2.90
CA LYS A 13 7.03 -6.75 4.33
C LYS A 13 7.67 -5.48 4.87
N VAL A 14 6.85 -4.55 5.35
CA VAL A 14 7.27 -3.24 5.88
C VAL A 14 6.53 -2.95 7.18
N ALA A 15 7.26 -2.66 8.26
CA ALA A 15 6.67 -2.33 9.56
C ALA A 15 5.64 -3.37 10.07
N GLY A 16 5.81 -4.65 9.71
CA GLY A 16 4.89 -5.73 10.09
C GLY A 16 3.69 -5.92 9.16
N GLU A 17 3.55 -5.11 8.12
CA GLU A 17 2.50 -5.19 7.11
C GLU A 17 3.07 -5.72 5.78
N GLU A 18 2.28 -6.47 5.03
CA GLU A 18 2.58 -6.79 3.63
C GLU A 18 2.00 -5.72 2.72
N VAL A 19 2.78 -5.23 1.75
CA VAL A 19 2.37 -4.22 0.77
C VAL A 19 2.60 -4.70 -0.65
N ASP A 20 1.71 -4.36 -1.59
CA ASP A 20 1.75 -4.93 -2.93
C ASP A 20 3.00 -4.53 -3.70
N LEU A 21 3.34 -3.23 -3.68
CA LEU A 21 4.50 -2.68 -4.38
C LEU A 21 5.22 -1.62 -3.53
N ARG A 22 6.55 -1.65 -3.55
CA ARG A 22 7.39 -0.67 -2.85
C ARG A 22 8.57 -0.17 -3.69
N TRP A 23 8.76 1.15 -3.69
CA TRP A 23 9.96 1.84 -4.17
C TRP A 23 10.50 2.80 -3.11
N GLY A 24 11.61 2.47 -2.44
CA GLY A 24 12.13 3.33 -1.37
C GLY A 24 11.05 3.61 -0.30
N ASP A 25 10.63 4.86 -0.19
CA ASP A 25 9.60 5.31 0.76
C ASP A 25 8.18 5.37 0.16
N LEU A 26 8.02 5.04 -1.13
CA LEU A 26 6.73 4.93 -1.80
C LEU A 26 6.20 3.50 -1.69
N VAL A 27 4.96 3.39 -1.19
CA VAL A 27 4.15 2.18 -1.19
C VAL A 27 2.95 2.40 -2.12
N VAL A 28 2.69 1.41 -2.97
CA VAL A 28 1.50 1.36 -3.81
C VAL A 28 0.70 0.11 -3.46
N GLU A 29 -0.59 0.31 -3.20
CA GLU A 29 -1.56 -0.75 -2.89
C GLU A 29 -2.61 -0.81 -3.99
N ILE A 30 -2.95 -2.03 -4.42
CA ILE A 30 -3.90 -2.30 -5.49
C ILE A 30 -5.07 -3.09 -4.89
N ASP A 31 -6.15 -2.38 -4.59
CA ASP A 31 -7.35 -2.96 -4.03
C ASP A 31 -8.33 -3.40 -5.12
N HIS A 32 -9.12 -4.41 -4.79
CA HIS A 32 -10.26 -4.81 -5.59
C HIS A 32 -11.55 -4.58 -4.81
N ASP A 33 -12.57 -4.01 -5.45
CA ASP A 33 -13.84 -3.65 -4.79
C ASP A 33 -14.54 -4.84 -4.11
N GLN A 34 -14.37 -6.04 -4.67
CA GLN A 34 -14.93 -7.27 -4.12
C GLN A 34 -14.36 -7.64 -2.74
N THR A 35 -13.13 -7.27 -2.43
CA THR A 35 -12.45 -7.60 -1.16
C THR A 35 -12.39 -6.40 -0.21
N HIS A 36 -12.37 -5.17 -0.74
CA HIS A 36 -12.22 -3.94 0.05
C HIS A 36 -13.48 -3.05 0.12
N GLY A 37 -14.58 -3.44 -0.55
CA GLY A 37 -15.81 -2.64 -0.58
C GLY A 37 -16.54 -2.53 0.77
N SER A 38 -16.28 -3.43 1.73
CA SER A 38 -16.95 -3.42 3.04
C SER A 38 -16.43 -2.33 3.98
N LYS A 39 -17.29 -1.84 4.89
CA LYS A 39 -16.90 -0.86 5.92
C LYS A 39 -15.73 -1.34 6.79
N TRP A 40 -15.69 -2.65 7.10
CA TRP A 40 -14.63 -3.25 7.92
C TRP A 40 -13.30 -3.31 7.20
N ALA A 41 -13.30 -3.64 5.90
CA ALA A 41 -12.10 -3.63 5.09
C ALA A 41 -11.51 -2.22 5.01
N ARG A 42 -12.33 -1.21 4.67
CA ARG A 42 -11.90 0.19 4.64
C ARG A 42 -11.31 0.68 5.96
N ALA A 43 -11.89 0.27 7.10
CA ALA A 43 -11.36 0.63 8.42
C ALA A 43 -10.02 -0.06 8.72
N ARG A 44 -9.83 -1.29 8.27
CA ARG A 44 -8.54 -2.00 8.36
C ARG A 44 -7.48 -1.32 7.50
N ASP A 45 -7.83 -0.97 6.27
CA ASP A 45 -6.92 -0.32 5.32
C ASP A 45 -6.51 1.07 5.82
N ALA A 46 -7.45 1.85 6.36
CA ALA A 46 -7.14 3.15 6.98
C ALA A 46 -6.13 3.02 8.14
N ARG A 47 -6.25 1.98 8.98
CA ARG A 47 -5.29 1.73 10.06
C ARG A 47 -3.93 1.29 9.53
N LYS A 48 -3.89 0.47 8.49
CA LYS A 48 -2.66 0.06 7.82
C LYS A 48 -1.95 1.29 7.22
N ASP A 49 -2.68 2.12 6.48
CA ASP A 49 -2.17 3.35 5.88
C ASP A 49 -1.63 4.31 6.93
N GLN A 50 -2.33 4.46 8.06
CA GLN A 50 -1.85 5.28 9.18
C GLN A 50 -0.51 4.75 9.71
N ARG A 51 -0.40 3.45 9.98
CA ARG A 51 0.85 2.84 10.46
C ARG A 51 2.02 3.04 9.50
N LEU A 52 1.77 2.92 8.20
CA LEU A 52 2.79 3.14 7.17
C LEU A 52 3.22 4.62 7.12
N LYS A 53 2.28 5.55 7.20
CA LYS A 53 2.56 7.00 7.22
C LYS A 53 3.33 7.43 8.46
N GLU A 54 3.01 6.90 9.63
CA GLU A 54 3.75 7.14 10.87
C GLU A 54 5.22 6.67 10.81
N ARG A 55 5.55 5.77 9.86
CA ARG A 55 6.91 5.33 9.56
C ARG A 55 7.60 6.14 8.47
N GLY A 56 7.00 7.25 8.03
CA GLY A 56 7.55 8.14 7.00
C GLY A 56 7.28 7.68 5.57
N LEU A 57 6.41 6.69 5.37
CA LEU A 57 6.11 6.18 4.03
C LEU A 57 5.01 6.99 3.36
N THR A 58 5.18 7.22 2.06
CA THR A 58 4.12 7.73 1.19
C THR A 58 3.30 6.55 0.67
N VAL A 59 2.00 6.54 0.94
CA VAL A 59 1.09 5.46 0.51
C VAL A 59 0.14 5.97 -0.56
N GLN A 60 0.09 5.31 -1.70
CA GLN A 60 -0.93 5.52 -2.74
C GLN A 60 -1.72 4.23 -2.94
N ARG A 61 -3.05 4.36 -2.97
CA ARG A 61 -3.96 3.22 -3.09
C ARG A 61 -4.80 3.42 -4.35
N PHE A 62 -4.86 2.38 -5.18
CA PHE A 62 -5.64 2.36 -6.39
C PHE A 62 -6.66 1.23 -6.27
N THR A 63 -7.92 1.55 -6.49
CA THR A 63 -8.98 0.54 -6.55
C THR A 63 -9.24 0.21 -8.02
N ALA A 64 -9.26 -1.08 -8.33
CA ALA A 64 -9.56 -1.64 -9.65
C ALA A 64 -10.87 -2.44 -9.65
#